data_AF-A0A529Y6I6-F1
#
_entry.id   AF-A0A529Y6I6-F1
#
_cell.length_a   1.000
_cell.length_b   1.000
_cell.length_c   1.000
_cell.angle_alpha   90.00
_cell.angle_beta   90.00
_cell.angle_gamma   90.00
#
_symmetry.space_group_name_H-M   'P 1'
#
loop_
_entity.id
_entity.type
_entity.pdbx_description
1 polymer ?
#
loop_
_entity_poly.entity_id
_entity_poly.type
_entity_poly.pdbx_seq_one_letter_code
_entity_poly.pdbx_strand_id
1 'polypeptide(L)'
;MPGRHVTDHQMRLFMKLRQEHTTEVAAAKASISRATAYRIKKNPDLPSQKQKARGRRRPDPLEHIFDAEVVPLLKAAPGIRAVAIYEEMLRRHPELSEGIRRTLERRIRSWRAIHGEEQEVIFRQLHEPGRLGLSDFTDMSSLGVSISGQPLDHL
;
A
#
# COMPACT_ATOMS: atom_id res chain seq x y z
N MET A 1 -15.84 17.16 -1.47
CA MET A 1 -14.80 16.23 -0.98
C MET A 1 -13.50 16.99 -0.78
N PRO A 2 -13.18 17.45 0.44
CA PRO A 2 -11.85 18.00 0.72
C PRO A 2 -10.78 16.91 0.55
N GLY A 3 -9.64 17.26 -0.04
CA GLY A 3 -8.42 16.44 0.03
C GLY A 3 -8.08 15.52 -1.16
N ARG A 4 -8.95 15.34 -2.17
CA ARG A 4 -8.56 14.60 -3.39
C ARG A 4 -7.93 15.54 -4.43
N HIS A 5 -6.73 15.21 -4.89
CA HIS A 5 -6.07 15.91 -5.98
C HIS A 5 -6.83 15.68 -7.31
N VAL A 6 -6.84 16.69 -8.18
CA VAL A 6 -7.37 16.55 -9.53
C VAL A 6 -6.48 15.56 -10.30
N THR A 7 -7.12 14.58 -10.93
CA THR A 7 -6.44 13.56 -11.73
C THR A 7 -6.21 14.04 -13.17
N ASP A 8 -5.25 13.41 -13.85
CA ASP A 8 -5.03 13.64 -15.28
C ASP A 8 -6.29 13.38 -16.12
N HIS A 9 -7.09 12.37 -15.74
CA HIS A 9 -8.33 12.06 -16.42
C HIS A 9 -9.34 13.22 -16.31
N GLN A 10 -9.58 13.73 -15.10
CA GLN A 10 -10.47 14.87 -14.88
C GLN A 10 -9.99 16.12 -15.64
N MET A 11 -8.68 16.34 -15.69
CA MET A 11 -8.12 17.47 -16.45
C MET A 11 -8.29 17.31 -17.96
N ARG A 12 -8.02 16.12 -18.52
CA ARG A 12 -8.26 15.85 -19.95
C ARG A 12 -9.74 15.96 -20.32
N LEU A 13 -10.62 15.44 -19.47
CA LEU A 13 -12.06 15.55 -19.62
C LEU A 13 -12.51 17.02 -19.63
N PHE A 14 -12.01 17.82 -18.68
CA PHE A 14 -12.24 19.26 -18.64
C PHE A 14 -11.77 19.97 -19.92
N MET A 15 -10.55 19.68 -20.39
CA MET A 15 -10.00 20.30 -21.60
C MET A 15 -10.80 19.97 -22.85
N LYS A 16 -11.30 18.72 -22.97
CA LYS A 16 -12.20 18.31 -24.06
C LYS A 16 -13.53 19.08 -23.99
N LEU A 17 -14.18 19.10 -22.83
CA LEU A 17 -15.49 19.74 -22.66
C LEU A 17 -15.46 21.26 -22.82
N ARG A 18 -14.32 21.91 -22.55
CA ARG A 18 -14.17 23.36 -22.72
C ARG A 18 -14.12 23.80 -24.19
N GLN A 19 -14.00 22.88 -25.15
CA GLN A 19 -14.11 23.22 -26.57
C GLN A 19 -15.54 23.59 -26.95
N GLU A 20 -16.54 23.02 -26.26
CA GLU A 20 -17.97 23.15 -26.58
C GLU A 20 -18.78 23.87 -25.48
N HIS A 21 -18.21 24.02 -24.28
CA HIS A 21 -18.91 24.56 -23.12
C HIS A 21 -18.13 25.68 -22.43
N THR A 22 -18.86 26.50 -21.67
CA THR A 22 -18.26 27.49 -20.77
C THR A 22 -17.38 26.81 -19.74
N THR A 23 -16.42 27.57 -19.17
CA THR A 23 -15.45 27.03 -18.22
C THR A 23 -16.14 26.43 -16.99
N GLU A 24 -17.24 27.03 -16.54
CA GLU A 24 -18.06 26.57 -15.44
C GLU A 24 -18.78 25.25 -15.73
N VAL A 25 -19.41 25.15 -16.91
CA VAL A 25 -20.16 23.95 -17.31
C VAL A 25 -19.20 22.79 -17.54
N ALA A 26 -18.07 23.04 -18.19
CA ALA A 26 -17.01 22.03 -18.35
C ALA A 26 -16.44 21.58 -17.00
N ALA A 27 -16.25 22.50 -16.04
CA ALA A 27 -15.77 22.17 -14.70
C ALA A 27 -16.73 21.28 -13.93
N ALA A 28 -18.03 21.63 -13.95
CA ALA A 28 -19.08 20.84 -13.32
C ALA A 28 -19.15 19.42 -13.90
N LYS A 29 -19.14 19.30 -15.23
CA LYS A 29 -19.13 18.00 -15.94
C LYS A 29 -17.87 17.18 -15.65
N ALA A 30 -16.72 17.83 -15.48
CA ALA A 30 -15.45 17.17 -15.14
C ALA A 30 -15.26 16.91 -13.63
N SER A 31 -16.27 17.21 -12.79
CA SER A 31 -16.20 17.05 -11.33
C SER A 31 -15.04 17.81 -10.68
N ILE A 32 -14.76 19.03 -11.14
CA ILE A 32 -13.73 19.92 -10.56
C ILE A 32 -14.32 21.29 -10.18
N SER A 33 -13.71 21.97 -9.20
CA SER A 33 -14.17 23.28 -8.77
C SER A 33 -13.89 24.37 -9.82
N ARG A 34 -14.74 25.41 -9.88
CA ARG A 34 -14.55 26.59 -10.76
C ARG A 34 -13.14 27.18 -10.62
N ALA A 35 -12.67 27.35 -9.38
CA ALA A 35 -11.33 27.86 -9.09
C ALA A 35 -10.21 26.99 -9.71
N THR A 36 -10.38 25.66 -9.69
CA THR A 36 -9.40 24.74 -10.29
C THR A 36 -9.47 24.75 -11.81
N ALA A 37 -10.67 24.85 -12.39
CA ALA A 37 -10.85 24.99 -13.83
C ALA A 37 -10.19 26.25 -14.40
N TYR A 38 -10.30 27.40 -13.73
CA TYR A 38 -9.58 28.62 -14.13
C TYR A 38 -8.06 28.47 -13.98
N ARG A 39 -7.58 27.78 -12.93
CA ARG A 39 -6.14 27.50 -12.75
C ARG A 39 -5.60 26.60 -13.86
N ILE A 40 -6.34 25.55 -14.23
CA ILE A 40 -6.02 24.65 -15.33
C ILE A 40 -6.08 25.39 -16.68
N LYS A 41 -7.05 26.30 -16.86
CA LYS A 41 -7.14 27.14 -18.05
C LYS A 41 -5.92 28.03 -18.23
N LYS A 42 -5.39 28.61 -17.14
CA LYS A 42 -4.20 29.46 -17.15
C LYS A 42 -2.92 28.66 -17.42
N ASN A 43 -2.77 27.48 -16.82
CA ASN A 43 -1.59 26.61 -16.97
C ASN A 43 -2.03 25.17 -17.30
N PRO A 44 -1.97 24.75 -18.59
CA PRO A 44 -2.55 23.50 -19.06
C PRO A 44 -1.68 22.25 -18.87
N ASP A 45 -0.62 22.27 -18.06
CA ASP A 45 0.17 21.05 -17.79
C ASP A 45 -0.58 20.07 -16.88
N LEU A 46 -0.42 18.78 -17.14
CA LEU A 46 -1.10 17.72 -16.41
C LEU A 46 -0.66 17.69 -14.93
N PRO A 47 -1.56 17.29 -14.00
CA PRO A 47 -1.21 17.12 -12.59
C PRO A 47 -0.01 16.18 -12.38
N SER A 48 0.09 15.10 -13.16
CA SER A 48 1.24 14.19 -13.17
C SER A 48 2.56 14.87 -13.57
N GLN A 49 2.52 15.82 -14.50
CA GLN A 49 3.70 16.58 -14.96
C GLN A 49 4.12 17.67 -13.96
N LYS A 50 3.18 18.15 -13.14
CA LYS A 50 3.40 19.19 -12.12
C LYS A 50 3.87 18.64 -10.77
N GLN A 51 3.77 17.33 -10.52
CA GLN A 51 4.19 16.74 -9.26
C GLN A 51 5.72 16.72 -9.14
N LYS A 52 6.31 17.86 -8.78
CA LYS A 52 7.55 17.82 -8.01
C LYS A 52 7.19 17.18 -6.68
N ALA A 53 7.80 16.03 -6.39
CA ALA A 53 7.72 15.42 -5.06
C ALA A 53 8.00 16.52 -4.03
N ARG A 54 7.10 16.67 -3.05
CA ARG A 54 7.35 17.62 -1.95
C ARG A 54 8.67 17.21 -1.30
N GLY A 55 9.68 18.04 -1.50
CA GLY A 55 10.97 17.86 -0.86
C GLY A 55 10.83 17.88 0.66
N ARG A 56 11.78 17.25 1.33
CA ARG A 56 11.87 17.29 2.78
C ARG A 56 12.14 18.74 3.21
N ARG A 57 11.40 19.24 4.20
CA ARG A 57 11.58 20.61 4.72
C ARG A 57 12.78 20.76 5.65
N ARG A 58 13.28 19.66 6.22
CA ARG A 58 14.40 19.64 7.17
C ARG A 58 15.46 18.64 6.67
N PRO A 59 16.76 18.95 6.77
CA PRO A 59 17.83 18.00 6.51
C PRO A 59 17.65 16.71 7.31
N ASP A 60 18.15 15.61 6.78
CA ASP A 60 18.03 14.32 7.43
C ASP A 60 19.15 14.07 8.44
N PRO A 61 18.85 13.97 9.74
CA PRO A 61 19.90 13.79 10.74
C PRO A 61 20.61 12.43 10.64
N LEU A 62 20.04 11.47 9.91
CA LEU A 62 20.57 10.11 9.79
C LEU A 62 21.21 9.81 8.42
N GLU A 63 21.25 10.78 7.50
CA GLU A 63 21.69 10.54 6.11
C GLU A 63 23.12 10.04 6.04
N HIS A 64 24.05 10.69 6.74
CA HIS A 64 25.45 10.33 6.73
C HIS A 64 25.81 9.14 7.63
N ILE A 65 25.00 8.90 8.67
CA ILE A 65 25.31 7.90 9.72
C ILE A 65 24.69 6.54 9.39
N PHE A 66 23.56 6.50 8.68
CA PHE A 66 22.83 5.25 8.48
C PHE A 66 23.64 4.21 7.72
N ASP A 67 24.13 4.54 6.53
CA ASP A 67 24.91 3.58 5.72
C ASP A 67 26.33 3.39 6.27
N ALA A 68 26.91 4.41 6.89
CA ALA A 68 28.27 4.38 7.41
C ALA A 68 28.42 3.59 8.72
N GLU A 69 27.42 3.60 9.60
CA GLU A 69 27.53 3.00 10.95
C GLU A 69 26.41 2.02 11.27
N VAL A 70 25.16 2.38 10.96
CA VAL A 70 24.01 1.52 11.30
C VAL A 70 24.00 0.25 10.47
N VAL A 71 24.25 0.35 9.16
CA VAL A 71 24.29 -0.81 8.26
C VAL A 71 25.40 -1.80 8.63
N PRO A 72 26.65 -1.39 8.91
CA PRO A 72 27.68 -2.30 9.42
C PRO A 72 27.30 -3.01 10.72
N LEU A 73 26.68 -2.30 11.68
CA LEU A 73 26.21 -2.93 12.92
C LEU A 73 25.13 -3.99 12.66
N LEU A 74 24.20 -3.72 11.74
CA LEU A 74 23.17 -4.68 11.34
C LEU A 74 23.75 -5.91 10.64
N LYS A 75 24.79 -5.73 9.82
CA LYS A 75 25.48 -6.85 9.14
C LYS A 75 26.31 -7.69 10.12
N ALA A 76 26.99 -7.05 11.05
CA ALA A 76 27.82 -7.73 12.05
C ALA A 76 26.97 -8.52 13.05
N ALA A 77 25.77 -8.03 13.39
CA ALA A 77 24.86 -8.68 14.32
C ALA A 77 23.41 -8.57 13.83
N PRO A 78 22.94 -9.48 12.95
CA PRO A 78 21.59 -9.44 12.37
C PRO A 78 20.46 -9.38 13.40
N GLY A 79 20.64 -10.07 14.54
CA GLY A 79 19.68 -10.13 15.65
C GLY A 79 19.67 -8.92 16.59
N ILE A 80 20.53 -7.91 16.38
CA ILE A 80 20.60 -6.75 17.29
C ILE A 80 19.25 -6.01 17.36
N ARG A 81 18.81 -5.61 18.55
CA ARG A 81 17.54 -4.86 18.67
C ARG A 81 17.74 -3.42 18.16
N ALA A 82 16.75 -2.89 17.46
CA ALA A 82 16.81 -1.52 16.93
C ALA A 82 16.98 -0.46 18.04
N VAL A 83 16.45 -0.73 19.24
CA VAL A 83 16.66 0.13 20.42
C VAL A 83 18.11 0.17 20.88
N ALA A 84 18.85 -0.94 20.78
CA ALA A 84 20.26 -0.97 21.14
C ALA A 84 21.11 -0.18 20.16
N ILE A 85 20.79 -0.26 18.86
CA ILE A 85 21.40 0.61 17.84
C ILE A 85 21.08 2.07 18.14
N TYR A 86 19.82 2.40 18.48
CA TYR A 86 19.43 3.76 18.82
C TYR A 86 20.23 4.33 20.00
N GLU A 87 20.36 3.57 21.09
CA GLU A 87 21.16 3.96 22.27
C GLU A 87 22.63 4.16 21.91
N GLU A 88 23.18 3.28 21.07
CA GLU A 88 24.57 3.41 20.59
C GLU A 88 24.75 4.63 19.68
N MET A 89 23.77 4.96 18.83
CA MET A 89 23.82 6.16 18.00
C MET A 89 23.75 7.44 18.83
N LEU A 90 22.92 7.50 19.88
CA LEU A 90 22.91 8.64 20.81
C LEU A 90 24.21 8.77 21.61
N ARG A 91 24.88 7.64 21.90
CA ARG A 91 26.18 7.63 22.58
C ARG A 91 27.30 8.17 21.69
N ARG A 92 27.34 7.76 20.42
CA ARG A 92 28.39 8.19 19.47
C ARG A 92 28.16 9.59 18.91
N HIS A 93 26.90 10.00 18.78
CA HIS A 93 26.48 11.25 18.17
C HIS A 93 25.54 12.02 19.11
N PRO A 94 26.09 12.70 20.14
CA PRO A 94 25.29 13.45 21.12
C PRO A 94 24.47 14.61 20.52
N GLU A 95 24.79 15.04 19.29
CA GLU A 95 24.05 16.06 18.54
C GLU A 95 22.72 15.56 17.96
N LEU A 96 22.50 14.25 17.94
CA LEU A 96 21.25 13.66 17.48
C LEU A 96 20.13 13.90 18.49
N SER A 97 19.01 14.43 18.00
CA SER A 97 17.80 14.60 18.81
C SER A 97 17.14 13.26 19.12
N GLU A 98 16.61 13.09 20.33
CA GLU A 98 15.86 11.88 20.74
C GLU A 98 14.72 11.51 19.79
N GLY A 99 14.14 12.50 19.08
CA GLY A 99 13.06 12.31 18.11
C GLY A 99 13.40 11.46 16.88
N ILE A 100 14.67 11.05 16.69
CA ILE A 100 15.08 10.19 15.57
C ILE A 100 14.63 8.74 15.72
N ARG A 101 14.28 8.28 16.94
CA ARG A 101 14.05 6.86 17.24
C ARG A 101 13.13 6.17 16.23
N ARG A 102 11.94 6.76 16.00
CA ARG A 102 10.96 6.22 15.04
C ARG A 102 11.50 6.17 13.61
N THR A 103 12.29 7.17 13.21
CA THR A 103 12.88 7.23 11.87
C THR A 103 13.94 6.14 11.71
N LEU A 104 14.79 5.96 12.71
CA LEU A 104 15.83 4.93 12.74
C LEU A 104 15.22 3.52 12.72
N GLU A 105 14.30 3.22 13.63
CA GLU A 105 13.62 1.92 13.70
C GLU A 105 12.91 1.57 12.38
N ARG A 106 12.24 2.55 11.75
CA ARG A 106 11.60 2.35 10.44
C ARG A 106 12.63 2.02 9.36
N ARG A 107 13.75 2.74 9.30
CA ARG A 107 14.81 2.47 8.31
C ARG A 107 15.46 1.11 8.52
N ILE A 108 15.73 0.72 9.76
CA ILE A 108 16.25 -0.61 10.11
C ILE A 108 15.27 -1.68 9.63
N ARG A 109 13.97 -1.51 9.89
CA ARG A 109 12.94 -2.45 9.43
C ARG A 109 12.90 -2.56 7.90
N SER A 110 12.90 -1.43 7.19
CA SER A 110 12.96 -1.42 5.72
C SER A 110 14.23 -2.07 5.18
N TRP A 111 15.38 -1.82 5.81
CA TRP A 111 16.64 -2.42 5.42
C TRP A 111 16.62 -3.95 5.63
N ARG A 112 16.13 -4.42 6.78
CA ARG A 112 15.95 -5.86 7.08
C ARG A 112 14.96 -6.55 6.17
N ALA A 113 13.92 -5.86 5.69
CA ALA A 113 13.00 -6.44 4.72
C ALA A 113 13.66 -6.75 3.37
N ILE A 114 14.79 -6.08 3.06
CA ILE A 114 15.52 -6.24 1.79
C ILE A 114 16.78 -7.11 1.99
N HIS A 115 17.46 -6.99 3.14
CA HIS A 115 18.77 -7.59 3.40
C HIS A 115 18.80 -8.50 4.64
N GLY A 116 17.65 -8.73 5.28
CA GLY A 116 17.56 -9.63 6.43
C GLY A 116 17.79 -11.08 6.02
N GLU A 117 17.90 -11.95 7.03
CA GLU A 117 17.95 -13.39 6.81
C GLU A 117 16.77 -13.84 5.95
N GLU A 118 16.99 -14.90 5.16
CA GLU A 118 15.96 -15.45 4.28
C GLU A 118 14.69 -15.72 5.09
N GLN A 119 13.61 -15.02 4.74
CA GLN A 119 12.30 -15.37 5.24
C GLN A 119 11.90 -16.69 4.59
N GLU A 120 11.38 -17.63 5.36
CA GLU A 120 10.80 -18.87 4.81
C GLU A 120 9.84 -18.51 3.66
N VAL A 121 10.13 -19.03 2.46
CA VAL A 121 9.31 -18.80 1.27
C VAL A 121 8.00 -19.55 1.47
N ILE A 122 6.93 -18.84 1.84
CA ILE A 122 5.60 -19.41 1.95
C ILE A 122 4.99 -19.53 0.54
N PHE A 123 5.00 -20.75 -0.01
CA PHE A 123 4.19 -21.07 -1.18
C PHE A 123 2.73 -21.18 -0.77
N ARG A 124 1.93 -20.17 -1.08
CA ARG A 124 0.48 -20.22 -0.81
C ARG A 124 -0.16 -21.27 -1.72
N GLN A 125 -0.69 -22.34 -1.15
CA GLN A 125 -1.64 -23.20 -1.86
C GLN A 125 -2.94 -22.41 -2.08
N LEU A 126 -3.18 -22.02 -3.33
CA LEU A 126 -4.48 -21.48 -3.75
C LEU A 126 -5.40 -22.68 -4.03
N HIS A 127 -6.27 -22.99 -3.08
CA HIS A 127 -7.38 -23.93 -3.30
C HIS A 127 -8.51 -23.21 -4.03
N GLU A 128 -8.53 -23.31 -5.36
CA GLU A 128 -9.62 -22.78 -6.17
C GLU A 128 -10.93 -23.50 -5.84
N PRO A 129 -12.00 -22.78 -5.47
CA PRO A 129 -13.30 -23.38 -5.24
C PRO A 129 -13.75 -24.20 -6.46
N GLY A 130 -14.14 -25.46 -6.24
CA GLY A 130 -14.61 -26.37 -7.29
C GLY A 130 -13.52 -27.16 -8.01
N ARG A 131 -12.23 -26.92 -7.75
CA ARG A 131 -11.13 -27.74 -8.31
C ARG A 131 -10.94 -29.07 -7.59
N LEU A 132 -11.21 -29.08 -6.28
CA LEU A 132 -11.23 -30.28 -5.45
C LEU A 132 -12.58 -30.32 -4.74
N GLY A 133 -13.31 -31.41 -4.93
CA GLY A 133 -14.57 -31.68 -4.24
C GLY A 133 -14.44 -32.93 -3.40
N LEU A 134 -14.77 -32.83 -2.12
CA LEU A 134 -15.01 -34.01 -1.28
C LEU A 134 -16.45 -34.41 -1.49
N SER A 135 -16.66 -35.64 -1.96
CA SER A 135 -17.98 -36.24 -2.09
C SER A 135 -18.04 -37.38 -1.10
N ASP A 136 -18.74 -37.16 0.00
CA ASP A 136 -19.07 -38.21 0.95
C ASP A 136 -20.48 -38.69 0.66
N PHE A 137 -20.68 -40.01 0.71
CA PHE A 137 -21.99 -40.63 0.59
C PHE A 137 -22.46 -41.03 1.99
N THR A 138 -23.73 -40.80 2.27
CA THR A 138 -24.38 -41.21 3.52
C THR A 138 -25.30 -42.39 3.20
N ASP A 139 -25.09 -43.53 3.86
CA ASP A 139 -26.00 -44.68 3.83
C ASP A 139 -27.31 -44.30 4.52
N MET A 140 -28.42 -44.42 3.79
CA MET A 140 -29.75 -44.07 4.27
C MET A 140 -30.69 -45.27 4.32
N SER A 141 -30.17 -46.50 4.14
CA SER A 141 -30.96 -47.74 4.17
C SER A 141 -31.84 -47.88 5.42
N SER A 142 -31.39 -47.38 6.58
CA SER A 142 -32.16 -47.43 7.82
C SER A 142 -33.31 -46.41 7.93
N LEU A 143 -33.40 -45.43 7.03
CA LEU A 143 -34.38 -44.34 7.10
C LEU A 143 -35.77 -44.71 6.55
N GLY A 144 -35.92 -45.92 5.97
CA GLY A 144 -37.23 -46.45 5.57
C GLY A 144 -37.95 -45.56 4.55
N VAL A 145 -37.23 -45.04 3.56
CA VAL A 145 -37.79 -44.13 2.55
C VAL A 145 -38.88 -44.83 1.74
N SER A 146 -40.03 -44.16 1.60
CA SER A 146 -41.15 -44.62 0.79
C SER A 146 -41.56 -43.56 -0.24
N ILE A 147 -41.87 -43.98 -1.47
CA ILE A 147 -42.46 -43.12 -2.51
C ILE A 147 -43.88 -43.61 -2.79
N SER A 148 -44.86 -42.70 -2.70
CA SER A 148 -46.28 -43.03 -2.88
C SER A 148 -46.77 -44.17 -1.96
N GLY A 149 -46.19 -44.26 -0.77
CA GLY A 149 -46.53 -45.29 0.23
C GLY A 149 -45.93 -46.67 -0.04
N GLN A 150 -45.13 -46.86 -1.09
CA GLN A 150 -44.36 -48.08 -1.29
C GLN A 150 -42.90 -47.87 -0.84
N PRO A 151 -42.31 -48.84 -0.14
CA PRO A 151 -40.91 -48.76 0.24
C PRO A 151 -40.04 -48.67 -1.02
N LEU A 152 -39.13 -47.70 -1.04
CA LEU A 152 -38.15 -47.57 -2.10
C LEU A 152 -36.94 -48.43 -1.73
N ASP A 153 -36.59 -49.39 -2.57
CA ASP A 153 -35.33 -50.13 -2.45
C ASP A 153 -34.17 -49.20 -2.85
N HIS A 154 -33.38 -48.77 -1.87
CA HIS A 154 -32.25 -47.87 -2.06
C HIS A 154 -31.09 -48.23 -1.10
N LEU A 155 -29.88 -47.80 -1.49
CA LEU A 155 -28.65 -47.92 -0.71
C LEU A 155 -28.63 -46.94 0.47
#